data_AF-A0AAE2CM38-F1
#
_entry.id   AF-A0AAE2CM38-F1
#
_cell.length_a   1.000
_cell.length_b   1.000
_cell.length_c   1.000
_cell.angle_alpha   90.00
_cell.angle_beta   90.00
_cell.angle_gamma   90.00
#
_symmetry.space_group_name_H-M   'P 1'
#
loop_
_entity.id
_entity.type
_entity.pdbx_description
1 polymer ?
#
loop_
_entity_poly.entity_id
_entity_poly.type
_entity_poly.pdbx_seq_one_letter_code
_entity_poly.pdbx_strand_id
1 'polypeptide(L)'
;MNAPDRYERFVVPEGVSKVSYERDTKIINAASFTIEREDHTIGNILRIRQLHRDENVLFAGYKLPHPLQYKILLRIHTTSQSSPMQAYNQAINDLDKELDHLKNEFEVELARHTGKQSRDY
;
A
#
# COMPACT_ATOMS: atom_id res chain seq x y z
N MET A 1 20.89 25.23 -10.34
CA MET A 1 20.25 24.91 -9.04
C MET A 1 20.26 23.38 -8.92
N ASN A 2 20.78 22.80 -7.83
CA ASN A 2 20.97 21.33 -7.68
C ASN A 2 19.74 20.63 -7.06
N ALA A 3 18.54 21.13 -7.35
CA ALA A 3 17.30 20.54 -6.84
C ALA A 3 16.79 19.54 -7.88
N PRO A 4 16.51 18.29 -7.50
CA PRO A 4 15.88 17.34 -8.41
C PRO A 4 14.47 17.81 -8.76
N ASP A 5 14.03 17.50 -9.96
CA ASP A 5 12.73 17.92 -10.45
C ASP A 5 11.58 17.24 -9.71
N ARG A 6 10.48 17.97 -9.51
CA ARG A 6 9.34 17.50 -8.70
C ARG A 6 8.61 16.31 -9.33
N TYR A 7 8.70 16.13 -10.65
CA TYR A 7 8.08 14.99 -11.34
C TYR A 7 8.75 13.66 -11.03
N GLU A 8 10.03 13.67 -10.65
CA GLU A 8 10.78 12.46 -10.30
C GLU A 8 10.22 11.79 -9.04
N ARG A 9 9.34 12.44 -8.29
CA ARG A 9 8.73 11.85 -7.08
C ARG A 9 7.77 10.72 -7.40
N PHE A 10 7.03 10.82 -8.50
CA PHE A 10 5.93 9.90 -8.84
C PHE A 10 6.09 9.25 -10.22
N VAL A 11 6.90 9.83 -11.12
CA VAL A 11 7.15 9.25 -12.43
C VAL A 11 8.24 8.20 -12.31
N VAL A 12 7.91 6.96 -12.71
CA VAL A 12 8.88 5.88 -12.84
C VAL A 12 9.63 6.09 -14.17
N PRO A 13 10.97 6.14 -14.17
CA PRO A 13 11.73 6.27 -15.41
C PRO A 13 11.55 5.03 -16.29
N GLU A 14 11.65 5.20 -17.62
CA GLU A 14 11.53 4.10 -18.57
C GLU A 14 12.60 3.02 -18.30
N GLY A 15 12.16 1.78 -18.10
CA GLY A 15 13.02 0.63 -17.82
C GLY A 15 13.06 0.17 -16.36
N VAL A 16 12.44 0.91 -15.41
CA VAL A 16 12.33 0.47 -14.02
C VAL A 16 10.93 -0.10 -13.75
N SER A 17 10.86 -1.33 -13.21
CA SER A 17 9.60 -1.92 -12.76
C SER A 17 9.15 -1.27 -11.44
N LYS A 18 7.88 -0.84 -11.37
CA LYS A 18 7.34 -0.17 -10.18
C LYS A 18 7.41 -1.02 -8.90
N VAL A 19 7.27 -2.34 -9.04
CA VAL A 19 7.38 -3.29 -7.93
C VAL A 19 8.37 -4.37 -8.31
N SER A 20 9.36 -4.61 -7.45
CA SER A 20 10.23 -5.79 -7.53
C SER A 20 9.95 -6.72 -6.35
N TYR A 21 10.07 -8.03 -6.62
CA TYR A 21 9.84 -9.08 -5.63
C TYR A 21 11.10 -9.91 -5.47
N GLU A 22 11.62 -9.92 -4.24
CA GLU A 22 12.79 -10.70 -3.87
C GLU A 22 12.45 -11.63 -2.71
N ARG A 23 12.62 -12.94 -2.92
CA ARG A 23 12.50 -13.91 -1.84
C ARG A 23 13.77 -13.92 -1.01
N ASP A 24 13.62 -13.82 0.30
CA ASP A 24 14.75 -13.93 1.23
C ASP A 24 15.11 -15.42 1.36
N THR A 25 16.39 -15.74 1.12
CA THR A 25 16.88 -17.13 1.19
C THR A 25 17.28 -17.54 2.60
N LYS A 26 17.39 -16.58 3.55
CA LYS A 26 17.85 -16.83 4.91
C LYS A 26 16.73 -17.21 5.87
N ILE A 27 15.50 -16.77 5.58
CA ILE A 27 14.33 -17.00 6.43
C ILE A 27 13.25 -17.68 5.60
N ILE A 28 12.65 -18.73 6.16
CA ILE A 28 11.61 -19.52 5.50
C ILE A 28 10.36 -18.65 5.34
N ASN A 29 9.78 -18.63 4.13
CA ASN A 29 8.57 -17.86 3.78
C ASN A 29 8.67 -16.36 4.05
N ALA A 30 9.85 -15.82 3.81
CA ALA A 30 10.14 -14.40 3.88
C ALA A 30 10.29 -13.80 2.47
N ALA A 31 9.65 -12.67 2.23
CA ALA A 31 9.82 -11.92 0.99
C ALA A 31 10.00 -10.42 1.27
N SER A 32 10.78 -9.78 0.41
CA SER A 32 10.96 -8.34 0.36
C SER A 32 10.38 -7.82 -0.96
N PHE A 33 9.48 -6.86 -0.85
CA PHE A 33 8.93 -6.12 -1.97
C PHE A 33 9.57 -4.73 -2.00
N THR A 34 10.18 -4.36 -3.12
CA THR A 34 10.65 -2.98 -3.31
C THR A 34 9.64 -2.27 -4.19
N ILE A 35 9.07 -1.19 -3.68
CA ILE A 35 8.13 -0.36 -4.41
C ILE A 35 8.82 0.97 -4.71
N GLU A 36 8.97 1.27 -5.99
CA GLU A 36 9.60 2.49 -6.48
C GLU A 36 8.57 3.61 -6.62
N ARG A 37 9.02 4.83 -6.34
CA ARG A 37 8.26 6.09 -6.44
C ARG A 37 7.00 6.15 -5.59
N GLU A 38 7.00 5.48 -4.44
CA GLU A 38 5.92 5.52 -3.45
C GLU A 38 6.44 5.99 -2.08
N ASP A 39 5.52 6.44 -1.23
CA ASP A 39 5.83 6.97 0.11
C ASP A 39 5.06 6.26 1.25
N HIS A 40 5.21 6.80 2.46
CA HIS A 40 4.60 6.26 3.67
C HIS A 40 3.08 6.07 3.60
N THR A 41 2.37 6.70 2.65
CA THR A 41 0.92 6.53 2.50
C THR A 41 0.57 5.07 2.22
N ILE A 42 1.12 4.49 1.16
CA ILE A 42 0.88 3.08 0.79
C ILE A 42 1.55 2.15 1.80
N GLY A 43 2.79 2.46 2.21
CA GLY A 43 3.53 1.63 3.15
C GLY A 43 2.80 1.43 4.49
N ASN A 44 2.21 2.50 5.02
CA ASN A 44 1.48 2.44 6.28
C ASN A 44 0.15 1.70 6.17
N ILE A 45 -0.59 1.90 5.06
CA ILE A 45 -1.87 1.23 4.84
C ILE A 45 -1.66 -0.29 4.72
N LEU A 46 -0.71 -0.73 3.89
CA LEU A 46 -0.41 -2.15 3.72
C LEU A 46 0.05 -2.80 5.03
N ARG A 47 0.90 -2.10 5.79
CA ARG A 47 1.38 -2.59 7.09
C ARG A 47 0.25 -2.69 8.11
N ILE A 48 -0.41 -1.58 8.42
CA ILE A 48 -1.32 -1.50 9.56
C ILE A 48 -2.65 -2.19 9.27
N ARG A 49 -3.23 -2.01 8.09
CA ARG A 49 -4.60 -2.47 7.83
C ARG A 49 -4.70 -3.91 7.41
N GLN A 50 -3.67 -4.49 6.81
CA GLN A 50 -3.88 -5.74 6.06
C GLN A 50 -2.98 -6.85 6.54
N LEU A 51 -1.69 -6.59 6.61
CA LEU A 51 -0.73 -7.62 6.98
C LEU A 51 -0.74 -7.93 8.48
N HIS A 52 -1.20 -7.02 9.37
CA HIS A 52 -1.38 -7.35 10.79
C HIS A 52 -2.77 -7.90 11.11
N ARG A 53 -3.72 -7.84 10.16
CA ARG A 53 -5.06 -8.40 10.35
C ARG A 53 -5.12 -9.88 9.99
N ASP A 54 -4.26 -10.34 9.10
CA ASP A 54 -4.17 -11.75 8.74
C ASP A 54 -3.33 -12.52 9.77
N GLU A 55 -3.95 -13.49 10.44
CA GLU A 55 -3.29 -14.37 11.43
C GLU A 55 -2.17 -15.23 10.80
N ASN A 56 -2.18 -15.37 9.48
CA ASN A 56 -1.16 -16.13 8.74
C ASN A 56 0.14 -15.34 8.52
N VAL A 57 0.15 -14.04 8.84
CA VAL A 57 1.33 -13.19 8.71
C VAL A 57 2.01 -13.04 10.07
N LEU A 58 3.24 -13.53 10.17
CA LEU A 58 4.05 -13.47 11.39
C LEU A 58 4.72 -12.11 11.56
N PHE A 59 5.13 -11.49 10.45
CA PHE A 59 5.77 -10.18 10.49
C PHE A 59 5.48 -9.39 9.22
N ALA A 60 5.12 -8.13 9.38
CA ALA A 60 5.12 -7.17 8.31
C ALA A 60 5.69 -5.83 8.76
N GLY A 61 6.70 -5.37 8.03
CA GLY A 61 7.33 -4.10 8.28
C GLY A 61 7.74 -3.44 6.98
N TYR A 62 7.58 -2.13 6.89
CA TYR A 62 8.12 -1.36 5.79
C TYR A 62 9.17 -0.38 6.32
N LYS A 63 10.14 -0.05 5.47
CA LYS A 63 11.12 0.99 5.75
C LYS A 63 11.36 1.83 4.51
N LEU A 64 11.57 3.11 4.74
CA LEU A 64 12.07 4.04 3.74
C LEU A 64 13.58 4.19 3.97
N PRO A 65 14.44 3.75 3.03
CA PRO A 65 15.88 3.66 3.26
C PRO A 65 16.55 5.04 3.32
N HIS A 66 16.01 6.03 2.59
CA HIS A 66 16.50 7.40 2.64
C HIS A 66 15.41 8.39 2.20
N PRO A 67 15.16 9.51 2.93
CA PRO A 67 14.07 10.46 2.63
C PRO A 67 14.15 11.13 1.24
N LEU A 68 15.34 11.20 0.65
CA LEU A 68 15.56 11.71 -0.72
C LEU A 68 15.36 10.63 -1.80
N GLN A 69 15.21 9.36 -1.44
CA GLN A 69 14.91 8.28 -2.36
C GLN A 69 13.45 7.87 -2.18
N TYR A 70 12.65 8.07 -3.22
CA TYR A 70 11.26 7.66 -3.24
C TYR A 70 11.17 6.17 -3.51
N LYS A 71 11.55 5.35 -2.53
CA LYS A 71 11.42 3.90 -2.58
C LYS A 71 11.08 3.33 -1.22
N ILE A 72 10.26 2.30 -1.20
CA ILE A 72 9.84 1.62 0.02
C ILE A 72 10.27 0.18 -0.07
N LEU A 73 10.87 -0.32 1.01
CA LEU A 73 11.11 -1.74 1.17
C LEU A 73 10.08 -2.30 2.16
N LEU A 74 9.21 -3.18 1.69
CA LEU A 74 8.24 -3.90 2.50
C LEU A 74 8.74 -5.33 2.70
N ARG A 75 8.86 -5.77 3.95
CA ARG A 75 9.26 -7.12 4.32
C ARG A 75 8.08 -7.84 4.96
N ILE A 76 7.76 -9.01 4.40
CA ILE A 76 6.65 -9.85 4.84
C ILE A 76 7.20 -11.23 5.20
N HIS A 77 6.77 -11.76 6.33
CA HIS A 77 7.01 -13.13 6.76
C HIS A 77 5.66 -13.78 7.05
N THR A 78 5.40 -14.91 6.41
CA THR A 78 4.18 -15.68 6.59
C THR A 78 4.46 -17.02 7.25
N THR A 79 3.41 -17.65 7.76
CA THR A 79 3.44 -19.04 8.22
C THR A 79 3.64 -20.00 7.03
N SER A 80 4.00 -21.25 7.32
CA SER A 80 4.26 -22.28 6.30
C SER A 80 3.07 -22.66 5.42
N GLN A 81 1.87 -22.17 5.72
CA GLN A 81 0.65 -22.50 4.99
C GLN A 81 0.29 -21.47 3.90
N SER A 82 0.87 -20.26 3.95
CA SER A 82 0.54 -19.18 3.01
C SER A 82 1.80 -18.59 2.36
N SER A 83 1.71 -18.30 1.06
CA SER A 83 2.79 -17.63 0.34
C SER A 83 2.75 -16.11 0.63
N PRO A 84 3.90 -15.45 0.87
CA PRO A 84 3.95 -13.99 1.05
C PRO A 84 3.31 -13.21 -0.10
N MET A 85 3.39 -13.74 -1.33
CA MET A 85 2.76 -13.15 -2.51
C MET A 85 1.23 -13.24 -2.45
N GLN A 86 0.68 -14.35 -1.94
CA GLN A 86 -0.76 -14.52 -1.79
C GLN A 86 -1.30 -13.60 -0.70
N ALA A 87 -0.62 -13.54 0.45
CA ALA A 87 -0.98 -12.62 1.53
C ALA A 87 -0.96 -11.16 1.06
N TYR A 88 0.02 -10.78 0.24
CA TYR A 88 0.10 -9.45 -0.36
C TYR A 88 -1.06 -9.14 -1.33
N ASN A 89 -1.44 -10.09 -2.20
CA ASN A 89 -2.55 -9.89 -3.12
C ASN A 89 -3.91 -9.87 -2.42
N GLN A 90 -4.10 -10.74 -1.43
CA GLN A 90 -5.33 -10.78 -0.63
C GLN A 90 -5.50 -9.47 0.12
N ALA A 91 -4.43 -8.98 0.74
CA ALA A 91 -4.38 -7.65 1.31
C ALA A 91 -4.90 -6.64 0.29
N ILE A 92 -4.25 -6.44 -0.86
CA ILE A 92 -4.68 -5.41 -1.82
C ILE A 92 -6.18 -5.49 -2.18
N ASN A 93 -6.69 -6.70 -2.43
CA ASN A 93 -8.11 -6.90 -2.76
C ASN A 93 -9.06 -6.49 -1.62
N ASP A 94 -8.68 -6.73 -0.37
CA ASP A 94 -9.49 -6.32 0.77
C ASP A 94 -9.43 -4.80 1.00
N LEU A 95 -8.32 -4.15 0.61
CA LEU A 95 -8.21 -2.68 0.71
C LEU A 95 -9.13 -2.01 -0.29
N ASP A 96 -9.14 -2.54 -1.52
CA ASP A 96 -9.96 -2.03 -2.61
C ASP A 96 -11.45 -2.06 -2.23
N LYS A 97 -11.91 -3.19 -1.68
CA LYS A 97 -13.29 -3.33 -1.18
C LYS A 97 -13.62 -2.36 -0.05
N GLU A 98 -12.70 -2.13 0.90
CA GLU A 98 -12.92 -1.16 1.98
C GLU A 98 -13.04 0.27 1.45
N LEU A 99 -12.19 0.65 0.49
CA LEU A 99 -12.21 1.98 -0.13
C LEU A 99 -13.48 2.18 -0.95
N ASP A 100 -13.91 1.17 -1.71
CA ASP A 100 -15.16 1.20 -2.47
C ASP A 100 -16.36 1.34 -1.54
N HIS A 101 -16.38 0.60 -0.44
CA HIS A 101 -17.45 0.72 0.55
C HIS A 101 -17.51 2.13 1.16
N LEU A 102 -16.37 2.68 1.57
CA LEU A 102 -16.27 4.02 2.12
C LEU A 102 -16.73 5.09 1.12
N LYS A 103 -16.34 4.95 -0.15
CA LYS A 103 -16.75 5.86 -1.22
C LYS A 103 -18.27 5.84 -1.42
N ASN A 104 -18.86 4.65 -1.48
CA ASN A 104 -20.31 4.50 -1.66
C ASN A 104 -21.08 5.11 -0.48
N GLU A 105 -20.66 4.87 0.76
CA GLU A 105 -21.30 5.47 1.94
C GLU A 105 -21.17 7.00 1.94
N PHE A 106 -20.00 7.52 1.55
CA PHE A 106 -19.78 8.95 1.46
C PHE A 106 -20.67 9.61 0.39
N GLU A 107 -20.81 9.01 -0.78
CA GLU A 107 -21.68 9.53 -1.85
C GLU A 107 -23.17 9.53 -1.44
N VAL A 108 -23.61 8.50 -0.72
CA VAL A 108 -24.99 8.42 -0.17
C VAL A 108 -25.25 9.55 0.84
N GLU A 109 -24.32 9.80 1.77
CA GLU A 109 -24.46 10.87 2.76
C GLU A 109 -24.35 12.26 2.12
N LEU A 110 -23.49 12.43 1.12
CA LEU A 110 -23.37 13.67 0.36
C LEU A 110 -24.69 14.02 -0.34
N ALA A 111 -25.35 13.04 -0.97
CA ALA A 111 -26.65 13.22 -1.61
C ALA A 111 -27.76 13.59 -0.59
N ARG A 112 -27.71 12.99 0.61
CA ARG A 112 -28.64 13.33 1.71
C ARG A 112 -28.45 14.75 2.22
N HIS A 113 -27.20 15.22 2.33
CA HIS A 113 -26.89 16.55 2.86
C HIS A 113 -27.19 17.66 1.86
N THR A 114 -26.83 17.46 0.58
CA THR A 114 -27.13 18.42 -0.50
C THR A 114 -28.62 18.59 -0.73
N GLY A 115 -29.42 17.51 -0.63
CA GLY A 115 -30.88 17.57 -0.73
C GLY A 115 -31.60 18.21 0.47
N LYS A 116 -30.93 18.33 1.63
CA LYS A 116 -31.45 19.08 2.79
C LYS A 116 -31.16 20.58 2.66
N GLN A 117 -29.97 20.97 2.19
CA GLN A 117 -29.62 22.39 1.98
C GLN A 117 -30.49 23.10 0.94
N SER A 118 -31.06 22.38 -0.03
CA SER A 118 -31.96 22.95 -1.05
C SER A 118 -33.41 23.12 -0.58
N ARG A 119 -33.77 22.60 0.61
CA ARG A 119 -35.11 22.77 1.21
C ARG A 119 -35.18 23.91 2.23
N ASP A 120 -34.04 24.47 2.63
CA ASP A 120 -33.92 25.54 3.62
C ASP A 120 -33.73 26.95 2.99
N TYR A 121 -34.00 27.09 1.68
CA TYR A 121 -34.08 28.37 0.96
C TYR A 121 -35.42 28.53 0.24
#